data_AF-A0A6B3KSV9-F1
#
_entry.id   AF-A0A6B3KSV9-F1
#
_cell.length_a   1.000
_cell.length_b   1.000
_cell.length_c   1.000
_cell.angle_alpha   90.00
_cell.angle_beta   90.00
_cell.angle_gamma   90.00
#
_symmetry.space_group_name_H-M   'P 1'
#
loop_
_entity.id
_entity.type
_entity.pdbx_description
1 polymer ?
#
loop_
_entity_poly.entity_id
_entity_poly.type
_entity_poly.pdbx_seq_one_letter_code
_entity_poly.pdbx_strand_id
1 'polypeptide(L)'
;KPSAARVIDSPRINVRPTPGELQVYHGAGWAQPATDMLEDSVVRAFEDSGKIAAVAHIGTGIRSDYKLAIDLRRFESDYAGQSLPSATIELNAKLLHSTDQRVVASRTFLVARPSTGTDTAAVAVAFEQALTQITTELVGWTLTAGQQDSQNVPRSL
;
A
#
# COMPACT_ATOMS: atom_id res chain seq x y z
N LYS A 1 -0.05 5.55 -9.21
CA LYS A 1 1.28 5.34 -8.61
C LYS A 1 1.42 5.99 -7.23
N PRO A 2 1.64 5.17 -6.17
CA PRO A 2 2.09 5.63 -4.86
C PRO A 2 3.40 6.41 -4.93
N SER A 3 3.58 7.41 -4.05
CA SER A 3 4.89 8.04 -3.85
C SER A 3 5.75 7.21 -2.91
N ALA A 4 7.06 7.20 -3.12
CA ALA A 4 8.03 6.58 -2.21
C ALA A 4 9.45 7.13 -2.43
N ALA A 5 10.34 6.88 -1.48
CA ALA A 5 11.78 7.10 -1.68
C ALA A 5 12.32 6.12 -2.75
N ARG A 6 13.37 6.50 -3.48
CA ARG A 6 13.95 5.65 -4.57
C ARG A 6 14.39 4.26 -4.14
N VAL A 7 14.78 4.09 -2.86
CA VAL A 7 15.15 2.78 -2.33
C VAL A 7 13.93 1.85 -2.21
N ILE A 8 12.74 2.42 -2.00
CA ILE A 8 11.46 1.71 -1.94
C ILE A 8 10.83 1.57 -3.34
N ASP A 9 10.86 2.63 -4.15
CA ASP A 9 10.45 2.59 -5.58
C ASP A 9 11.54 1.91 -6.44
N SER A 10 11.80 0.65 -6.12
CA SER A 10 12.76 -0.19 -6.81
C SER A 10 12.34 -1.67 -6.72
N PRO A 11 12.80 -2.53 -7.64
CA PRO A 11 12.56 -3.97 -7.56
C PRO A 11 13.51 -4.66 -6.56
N ARG A 12 14.18 -3.93 -5.65
CA ARG A 12 15.06 -4.53 -4.63
C ARG A 12 14.28 -4.87 -3.37
N ILE A 13 14.63 -5.97 -2.74
CA ILE A 13 14.06 -6.36 -1.45
C ILE A 13 14.87 -5.70 -0.34
N ASN A 14 14.34 -4.62 0.23
CA ASN A 14 14.97 -3.91 1.33
C ASN A 14 14.96 -4.76 2.61
N VAL A 15 16.04 -4.69 3.37
CA VAL A 15 16.18 -5.36 4.66
C VAL A 15 16.82 -4.42 5.68
N ARG A 16 16.33 -4.46 6.90
CA ARG A 16 16.81 -3.70 8.06
C ARG A 16 17.31 -4.70 9.11
N PRO A 17 18.61 -5.08 9.09
CA PRO A 17 19.18 -6.00 10.07
C PRO A 17 19.27 -5.38 11.46
N THR A 18 19.61 -4.08 11.52
CA THR A 18 19.71 -3.30 12.75
C THR A 18 18.97 -1.96 12.60
N PRO A 19 18.49 -1.35 13.71
CA PRO A 19 17.85 -0.04 13.65
C PRO A 19 18.78 1.01 13.01
N GLY A 20 18.26 1.77 12.04
CA GLY A 20 19.01 2.80 11.33
C GLY A 20 19.84 2.32 10.14
N GLU A 21 19.97 1.02 9.92
CA GLU A 21 20.68 0.45 8.77
C GLU A 21 19.69 -0.10 7.75
N LEU A 22 19.84 0.28 6.48
CA LEU A 22 19.03 -0.24 5.37
C LEU A 22 19.96 -0.87 4.34
N GLN A 23 19.73 -2.14 4.06
CA GLN A 23 20.44 -2.94 3.07
C GLN A 23 19.44 -3.54 2.07
N VAL A 24 19.95 -4.34 1.13
CA VAL A 24 19.12 -5.10 0.18
C VAL A 24 19.56 -6.55 0.17
N TYR A 25 18.62 -7.50 0.03
CA TYR A 25 18.99 -8.89 -0.22
C TYR A 25 19.73 -9.01 -1.56
N HIS A 26 20.85 -9.71 -1.56
CA HIS A 26 21.62 -9.98 -2.78
C HIS A 26 21.07 -11.20 -3.52
N GLY A 27 21.05 -11.15 -4.85
CA GLY A 27 20.61 -12.28 -5.69
C GLY A 27 19.09 -12.51 -5.70
N ALA A 28 18.31 -11.65 -5.05
CA ALA A 28 16.85 -11.68 -5.06
C ALA A 28 16.28 -10.28 -5.30
N GLY A 29 15.14 -10.22 -5.98
CA GLY A 29 14.45 -8.99 -6.32
C GLY A 29 12.98 -9.25 -6.60
N TRP A 30 12.18 -8.20 -6.53
CA TRP A 30 10.79 -8.22 -6.96
C TRP A 30 10.68 -8.21 -8.48
N ALA A 31 9.57 -8.74 -8.99
CA ALA A 31 9.26 -8.73 -10.42
C ALA A 31 9.06 -7.30 -10.97
N GLN A 32 8.63 -6.38 -10.11
CA GLN A 32 8.41 -4.96 -10.39
C GLN A 32 8.69 -4.11 -9.14
N PRO A 33 8.82 -2.78 -9.25
CA PRO A 33 8.99 -1.92 -8.08
C PRO A 33 7.90 -2.11 -7.01
N ALA A 34 8.25 -1.99 -5.73
CA ALA A 34 7.31 -2.21 -4.63
C ALA A 34 6.08 -1.27 -4.69
N THR A 35 6.25 -0.06 -5.21
CA THR A 35 5.12 0.87 -5.44
C THR A 35 4.13 0.34 -6.46
N ASP A 36 4.62 -0.36 -7.48
CA ASP A 36 3.81 -0.87 -8.59
C ASP A 36 3.10 -2.15 -8.13
N MET A 37 3.79 -3.02 -7.38
CA MET A 37 3.15 -4.15 -6.69
C MET A 37 2.01 -3.70 -5.76
N LEU A 38 2.21 -2.62 -5.01
CA LEU A 38 1.19 -2.07 -4.11
C LEU A 38 0.02 -1.48 -4.91
N GLU A 39 0.31 -0.73 -5.98
CA GLU A 39 -0.73 -0.15 -6.83
C GLU A 39 -1.63 -1.24 -7.44
N ASP A 40 -1.02 -2.25 -8.06
CA ASP A 40 -1.74 -3.37 -8.67
C ASP A 40 -2.59 -4.12 -7.64
N SER A 41 -2.04 -4.34 -6.44
CA SER A 41 -2.74 -5.04 -5.37
C SER A 41 -3.93 -4.24 -4.84
N VAL A 42 -3.82 -2.92 -4.76
CA VAL A 42 -4.92 -2.04 -4.34
C VAL A 42 -6.02 -2.02 -5.40
N VAL A 43 -5.66 -1.84 -6.68
CA VAL A 43 -6.63 -1.83 -7.79
C VAL A 43 -7.39 -3.16 -7.85
N ARG A 44 -6.66 -4.29 -7.86
CA ARG A 44 -7.27 -5.62 -7.85
C ARG A 44 -8.17 -5.84 -6.63
N ALA A 45 -7.74 -5.42 -5.44
CA ALA A 45 -8.56 -5.55 -4.23
C ALA A 45 -9.86 -4.73 -4.29
N PHE A 46 -9.87 -3.57 -4.97
CA PHE A 46 -11.11 -2.83 -5.24
C PHE A 46 -12.00 -3.59 -6.23
N GLU A 47 -11.45 -4.07 -7.34
CA GLU A 47 -12.18 -4.82 -8.37
C GLU A 47 -12.84 -6.09 -7.78
N ASP A 48 -12.05 -6.91 -7.08
CA ASP A 48 -12.48 -8.17 -6.50
C ASP A 48 -13.49 -7.99 -5.34
N SER A 49 -13.54 -6.79 -4.73
CA SER A 49 -14.48 -6.53 -3.64
C SER A 49 -15.95 -6.55 -4.09
N GLY A 50 -16.22 -6.25 -5.37
CA GLY A 50 -17.58 -6.03 -5.88
C GLY A 50 -18.34 -4.90 -5.18
N LYS A 51 -17.66 -4.01 -4.45
CA LYS A 51 -18.26 -2.91 -3.67
C LYS A 51 -18.19 -1.55 -4.36
N ILE A 52 -17.44 -1.44 -5.45
CA ILE A 52 -17.30 -0.22 -6.24
C ILE A 52 -17.52 -0.55 -7.72
N ALA A 53 -18.26 0.31 -8.42
CA ALA A 53 -18.59 0.08 -9.83
C ALA A 53 -17.41 0.34 -10.77
N ALA A 54 -16.47 1.21 -10.37
CA ALA A 54 -15.31 1.56 -11.16
C ALA A 54 -14.13 1.93 -10.25
N VAL A 55 -12.97 1.37 -10.57
CA VAL A 55 -11.65 1.80 -10.08
C VAL A 55 -10.74 1.90 -11.29
N ALA A 56 -9.83 2.87 -11.29
CA ALA A 56 -8.93 3.07 -12.42
C ALA A 56 -7.61 3.70 -11.97
N HIS A 57 -6.55 3.39 -12.70
CA HIS A 57 -5.30 4.13 -12.59
C HIS A 57 -5.50 5.58 -13.03
N ILE A 58 -4.74 6.48 -12.41
CA ILE A 58 -4.69 7.88 -12.83
C ILE A 58 -4.16 7.95 -14.27
N GLY A 59 -4.81 8.75 -15.12
CA GLY A 59 -4.40 8.95 -16.52
C GLY A 59 -5.17 8.10 -17.54
N THR A 60 -6.08 7.24 -17.09
CA THR A 60 -6.96 6.42 -17.95
C THR A 60 -8.10 7.20 -18.62
N GLY A 61 -8.22 8.52 -18.37
CA GLY A 61 -9.30 9.35 -18.89
C GLY A 61 -10.66 9.13 -18.22
N ILE A 62 -10.72 8.25 -17.20
CA ILE A 62 -11.94 8.00 -16.42
C ILE A 62 -12.13 9.13 -15.40
N ARG A 63 -13.32 9.72 -15.39
CA ARG A 63 -13.72 10.69 -14.36
C ARG A 63 -13.93 9.95 -13.05
N SER A 64 -13.29 10.39 -11.98
CA SER A 64 -13.45 9.83 -10.64
C SER A 64 -14.07 10.84 -9.67
N ASP A 65 -14.92 10.37 -8.76
CA ASP A 65 -15.48 11.20 -7.68
C ASP A 65 -14.44 11.41 -6.56
N TYR A 66 -13.58 10.41 -6.36
CA TYR A 66 -12.51 10.44 -5.38
C TYR A 66 -11.17 10.02 -5.99
N LYS A 67 -10.08 10.42 -5.32
CA LYS A 67 -8.71 10.00 -5.60
C LYS A 67 -8.06 9.50 -4.32
N LEU A 68 -7.50 8.29 -4.38
CA LEU A 68 -6.69 7.73 -3.31
C LEU A 68 -5.21 8.04 -3.58
N ALA A 69 -4.61 8.88 -2.74
CA ALA A 69 -3.18 9.16 -2.75
C ALA A 69 -2.49 8.34 -1.66
N ILE A 70 -1.40 7.65 -2.03
CA ILE A 70 -0.65 6.76 -1.14
C ILE A 70 0.81 7.20 -1.11
N ASP A 71 1.38 7.30 0.08
CA ASP A 71 2.78 7.51 0.36
C ASP A 71 3.35 6.28 1.08
N LEU A 72 4.17 5.49 0.38
CA LEU A 72 4.77 4.25 0.88
C LEU A 72 6.08 4.56 1.60
N ARG A 73 6.06 4.41 2.93
CA ARG A 73 7.13 4.82 3.85
C ARG A 73 8.07 3.69 4.19
N ARG A 74 7.55 2.48 4.32
CA ARG A 74 8.32 1.27 4.59
C ARG A 74 7.80 0.14 3.71
N PHE A 75 8.74 -0.57 3.12
CA PHE A 75 8.51 -1.84 2.41
C PHE A 75 9.81 -2.63 2.55
N GLU A 76 9.95 -3.31 3.68
CA GLU A 76 11.23 -3.85 4.13
C GLU A 76 11.07 -5.08 5.01
N SER A 77 12.05 -5.97 4.96
CA SER A 77 12.25 -7.05 5.91
C SER A 77 12.93 -6.47 7.15
N ASP A 78 12.21 -6.32 8.26
CA ASP A 78 12.72 -5.68 9.48
C ASP A 78 12.99 -6.72 10.56
N TYR A 79 14.24 -6.82 11.01
CA TYR A 79 14.62 -7.71 12.10
C TYR A 79 14.16 -7.18 13.46
N ALA A 80 14.10 -5.86 13.66
CA ALA A 80 13.69 -5.26 14.93
C ALA A 80 14.32 -5.91 16.20
N GLY A 81 15.58 -6.35 16.10
CA GLY A 81 16.31 -7.03 17.19
C GLY A 81 15.94 -8.51 17.42
N GLN A 82 15.14 -9.11 16.55
CA GLN A 82 14.74 -10.51 16.58
C GLN A 82 15.68 -11.39 15.74
N SER A 83 15.56 -12.71 15.88
CA SER A 83 16.29 -13.69 15.03
C SER A 83 15.63 -13.92 13.68
N LEU A 84 14.31 -13.67 13.58
CA LEU A 84 13.54 -13.77 12.35
C LEU A 84 12.99 -12.38 11.98
N PRO A 85 13.05 -11.98 10.70
CA PRO A 85 12.53 -10.70 10.29
C PRO A 85 11.00 -10.72 10.14
N SER A 86 10.42 -9.52 10.12
CA SER A 86 9.03 -9.30 9.70
C SER A 86 8.99 -8.53 8.39
N ALA A 87 8.20 -8.99 7.43
CA ALA A 87 7.82 -8.19 6.28
C ALA A 87 6.95 -7.02 6.75
N THR A 88 7.50 -5.81 6.67
CA THR A 88 6.92 -4.60 7.24
C THR A 88 6.56 -3.64 6.13
N ILE A 89 5.28 -3.28 6.07
CA ILE A 89 4.72 -2.32 5.13
C ILE A 89 4.08 -1.18 5.93
N GLU A 90 4.55 0.05 5.71
CA GLU A 90 3.97 1.26 6.28
C GLU A 90 3.62 2.24 5.17
N LEU A 91 2.37 2.72 5.15
CA LEU A 91 1.93 3.73 4.20
C LEU A 91 1.03 4.78 4.86
N ASN A 92 1.08 6.01 4.36
CA ASN A 92 0.06 7.01 4.60
C ASN A 92 -0.87 7.07 3.40
N ALA A 93 -2.17 7.05 3.65
CA ALA A 93 -3.21 7.22 2.64
C ALA A 93 -3.98 8.52 2.87
N LYS A 94 -4.39 9.14 1.76
CA LYS A 94 -5.30 10.29 1.73
C LYS A 94 -6.38 10.03 0.70
N LEU A 95 -7.63 10.14 1.13
CA LEU A 95 -8.78 10.17 0.24
C LEU A 95 -9.09 11.63 -0.08
N LEU A 96 -9.08 11.96 -1.36
CA LEU A 96 -9.34 13.30 -1.87
C LEU A 96 -10.65 13.29 -2.64
N HIS A 97 -11.51 14.28 -2.44
CA HIS A 97 -12.65 14.50 -3.32
C HIS A 97 -12.17 15.21 -4.59
N SER A 98 -12.49 14.66 -5.76
CA SER A 98 -11.83 15.07 -7.02
C SER A 98 -12.21 16.48 -7.47
N THR A 99 -13.43 16.92 -7.17
CA THR A 99 -13.97 18.20 -7.68
C THR A 99 -13.36 19.42 -6.97
N ASP A 100 -13.29 19.38 -5.65
CA ASP A 100 -12.82 20.49 -4.80
C ASP A 100 -11.41 20.27 -4.25
N GLN A 101 -10.78 19.13 -4.58
CA GLN A 101 -9.47 18.69 -4.10
C GLN A 101 -9.35 18.61 -2.57
N ARG A 102 -10.47 18.55 -1.86
CA ARG A 102 -10.50 18.49 -0.40
C ARG A 102 -10.01 17.14 0.10
N VAL A 103 -9.24 17.16 1.19
CA VAL A 103 -8.91 15.93 1.94
C VAL A 103 -10.15 15.48 2.70
N VAL A 104 -10.72 14.36 2.27
CA VAL A 104 -11.86 13.70 2.93
C VAL A 104 -11.40 13.04 4.21
N ALA A 105 -10.32 12.26 4.11
CA ALA A 105 -9.74 11.55 5.25
C ALA A 105 -8.25 11.27 5.00
N SER A 106 -7.50 11.09 6.08
CA SER A 106 -6.12 10.59 6.03
C SER A 106 -5.89 9.57 7.14
N ARG A 107 -5.14 8.52 6.82
CA ARG A 107 -4.81 7.45 7.77
C ARG A 107 -3.45 6.84 7.44
N THR A 108 -2.68 6.52 8.47
CA THR A 108 -1.47 5.70 8.34
C THR A 108 -1.81 4.25 8.66
N PHE A 109 -1.28 3.33 7.86
CA PHE A 109 -1.40 1.90 8.01
C PHE A 109 0.00 1.32 8.21
N LEU A 110 0.11 0.36 9.13
CA LEU A 110 1.35 -0.35 9.42
C LEU A 110 0.99 -1.82 9.62
N VAL A 111 1.56 -2.68 8.78
CA VAL A 111 1.45 -4.13 8.89
C VAL A 111 2.85 -4.71 9.00
N ALA A 112 3.05 -5.59 9.98
CA ALA A 112 4.26 -6.39 10.13
C ALA A 112 3.88 -7.87 10.23
N ARG A 113 4.37 -8.68 9.30
CA ARG A 113 4.13 -10.13 9.27
C ARG A 113 5.43 -10.88 9.51
N PRO A 114 5.54 -11.68 10.58
CA PRO A 114 6.76 -12.43 10.85
C PRO A 114 7.01 -13.44 9.74
N SER A 115 8.27 -13.54 9.29
CA SER A 115 8.70 -14.63 8.42
C SER A 115 8.93 -15.90 9.21
N THR A 116 8.72 -17.05 8.57
CA THR A 116 9.02 -18.37 9.13
C THR A 116 10.50 -18.75 9.00
N GLY A 117 11.30 -17.94 8.30
CA GLY A 117 12.71 -18.19 8.03
C GLY A 117 13.46 -16.91 7.68
N THR A 118 14.77 -17.04 7.45
CA THR A 118 15.62 -15.92 7.03
C THR A 118 15.94 -15.92 5.54
N ASP A 119 15.58 -17.00 4.84
CA ASP A 119 15.74 -17.10 3.39
C ASP A 119 14.73 -16.21 2.67
N THR A 120 15.08 -15.78 1.46
CA THR A 120 14.28 -14.82 0.70
C THR A 120 12.91 -15.37 0.30
N ALA A 121 12.74 -16.70 0.21
CA ALA A 121 11.45 -17.30 -0.11
C ALA A 121 10.48 -17.20 1.08
N ALA A 122 10.94 -17.53 2.30
CA ALA A 122 10.15 -17.34 3.52
C ALA A 122 9.82 -15.84 3.76
N VAL A 123 10.75 -14.94 3.45
CA VAL A 123 10.51 -13.48 3.54
C VAL A 123 9.48 -13.02 2.50
N ALA A 124 9.57 -13.52 1.26
CA ALA A 124 8.59 -13.20 0.21
C ALA A 124 7.17 -13.63 0.59
N VAL A 125 7.00 -14.83 1.16
CA VAL A 125 5.69 -15.29 1.68
C VAL A 125 5.14 -14.35 2.77
N ALA A 126 6.01 -13.86 3.67
CA ALA A 126 5.58 -12.89 4.67
C ALA A 126 5.15 -11.55 4.04
N PHE A 127 5.82 -11.11 2.96
CA PHE A 127 5.41 -9.93 2.19
C PHE A 127 4.06 -10.12 1.50
N GLU A 128 3.78 -11.28 0.92
CA GLU A 128 2.46 -11.58 0.32
C GLU A 128 1.34 -11.45 1.37
N GLN A 129 1.56 -11.98 2.57
CA GLN A 129 0.62 -11.84 3.69
C GLN A 129 0.46 -10.39 4.12
N ALA A 130 1.57 -9.64 4.23
CA ALA A 130 1.54 -8.24 4.66
C ALA A 130 0.82 -7.37 3.64
N LEU A 131 1.07 -7.60 2.35
CA LEU A 131 0.46 -6.90 1.24
C LEU A 131 -1.04 -7.16 1.17
N THR A 132 -1.45 -8.42 1.32
CA THR A 132 -2.88 -8.81 1.37
C THR A 132 -3.61 -8.13 2.53
N GLN A 133 -2.99 -8.10 3.72
CA GLN A 133 -3.61 -7.47 4.89
C GLN A 133 -3.74 -5.96 4.69
N ILE A 134 -2.66 -5.27 4.31
CA ILE A 134 -2.67 -3.81 4.22
C ILE A 134 -3.58 -3.31 3.08
N THR A 135 -3.68 -4.03 1.97
CA THR A 135 -4.60 -3.67 0.87
C THR A 135 -6.05 -3.85 1.28
N THR A 136 -6.38 -4.94 2.00
CA THR A 136 -7.72 -5.18 2.56
C THR A 136 -8.13 -4.05 3.52
N GLU A 137 -7.25 -3.68 4.45
CA GLU A 137 -7.49 -2.59 5.39
C GLU A 137 -7.68 -1.24 4.68
N LEU A 138 -6.84 -0.95 3.68
CA LEU A 138 -6.88 0.28 2.91
C LEU A 138 -8.17 0.40 2.07
N VAL A 139 -8.58 -0.66 1.38
CA VAL A 139 -9.80 -0.70 0.58
C VAL A 139 -11.03 -0.52 1.47
N GLY A 140 -11.12 -1.26 2.58
CA GLY A 140 -12.24 -1.14 3.52
C GLY A 140 -12.39 0.26 4.11
N TRP A 141 -11.26 0.88 4.50
CA TRP A 141 -11.23 2.27 4.95
C TRP A 141 -11.67 3.24 3.85
N THR A 142 -11.17 3.07 2.62
CA THR A 142 -11.49 3.95 1.50
C THR A 142 -12.97 3.93 1.16
N LEU A 143 -13.57 2.73 1.08
CA LEU A 143 -15.00 2.56 0.79
C LEU A 143 -15.86 3.23 1.86
N THR A 144 -15.50 3.06 3.14
CA THR A 144 -16.25 3.62 4.26
C THR A 144 -16.14 5.14 4.28
N ALA A 145 -14.92 5.68 4.17
CA ALA A 145 -14.69 7.13 4.19
C ALA A 145 -15.36 7.85 3.01
N GLY A 146 -15.25 7.30 1.80
CA GLY A 146 -15.89 7.86 0.61
C GLY A 146 -17.42 7.80 0.68
N GLN A 147 -17.98 6.70 1.20
CA GLN A 147 -19.42 6.58 1.38
C GLN A 147 -19.96 7.59 2.39
N GLN A 148 -19.27 7.79 3.52
CA GLN A 148 -19.64 8.78 4.53
C GLN A 148 -19.58 10.22 3.99
N ASP A 149 -18.53 10.56 3.25
CA ASP A 149 -18.40 11.88 2.63
C ASP A 149 -19.51 12.14 1.60
N SER A 150 -19.79 11.16 0.73
CA SER A 150 -20.84 11.27 -0.29
C SER A 150 -22.26 11.49 0.27
N GLN A 151 -22.50 11.06 1.51
CA GLN A 151 -23.79 11.27 2.20
C GLN A 151 -23.91 12.68 2.79
N ASN A 152 -22.78 13.33 3.08
CA ASN A 152 -22.72 14.65 3.68
C ASN A 152 -22.64 15.78 2.64
N VAL A 153 -22.25 15.49 1.39
CA VAL A 153 -22.26 16.46 0.29
C VAL A 153 -23.67 16.52 -0.32
N PRO A 154 -24.36 17.69 -0.31
CA PRO A 154 -25.64 17.83 -0.97
C PRO A 154 -25.49 17.52 -2.46
N ARG A 155 -26.29 16.60 -2.99
CA ARG A 155 -26.38 16.42 -4.45
C ARG A 155 -26.92 17.71 -5.04
N SER A 156 -26.08 18.47 -5.72
CA SER A 156 -26.54 19.56 -6.59
C SER A 156 -27.43 18.95 -7.68
N LEU A 157 -28.71 19.34 -7.66
CA LEU A 157 -29.73 19.01 -8.66
C LEU A 157 -29.34 19.53 -10.05
#